data_AF-A0A968UA40-F1
#
_entry.id   AF-A0A968UA40-F1
#
_cell.length_a   1.000
_cell.length_b   1.000
_cell.length_c   1.000
_cell.angle_alpha   90.00
_cell.angle_beta   90.00
_cell.angle_gamma   90.00
#
_symmetry.space_group_name_H-M   'P 1'
#
loop_
_entity.id
_entity.type
_entity.pdbx_description
1 polymer ?
#
loop_
_entity_poly.entity_id
_entity_poly.type
_entity_poly.pdbx_seq_one_letter_code
_entity_poly.pdbx_strand_id
1 'polypeptide(L)'
;MPLPPPHSIFRSHLQEVWAQLRQNPEVLAAWRRVVEGEGVPLDAINSMRLESLGLIEIHEQLAYPLCDLYQYFFAIQWADSTGSKAPTRNVTSPEKSRPE
;
A
#
# COMPACT_ATOMS: atom_id res chain seq x y z
N MET A 1 23.89 -17.70 -1.14
CA MET A 1 23.36 -16.44 -0.59
C MET A 1 21.84 -16.50 -0.70
N PRO A 2 21.08 -16.67 0.39
CA PRO A 2 19.62 -16.74 0.29
C PRO A 2 19.04 -15.34 0.07
N LEU A 3 18.21 -15.19 -0.96
CA LEU A 3 17.39 -14.00 -1.21
C LEU A 3 16.39 -13.85 -0.05
N PRO A 4 16.17 -12.64 0.50
CA PRO A 4 15.12 -12.47 1.51
C PRO A 4 13.74 -12.84 0.91
N PRO A 5 12.83 -13.41 1.72
CA PRO A 5 11.51 -13.81 1.25
C PRO A 5 10.74 -12.58 0.72
N PRO A 6 10.06 -12.70 -0.44
CA PRO A 6 9.47 -11.57 -1.16
C PRO A 6 8.49 -10.76 -0.29
N HIS A 7 7.79 -11.41 0.64
CA HIS A 7 6.86 -10.77 1.58
C HIS A 7 7.46 -9.64 2.43
N SER A 8 8.77 -9.67 2.72
CA SER A 8 9.41 -8.62 3.53
C SER A 8 9.86 -7.42 2.68
N ILE A 9 10.20 -7.65 1.42
CA ILE A 9 10.74 -6.64 0.50
C ILE A 9 9.62 -5.68 0.08
N PHE A 10 8.42 -6.22 -0.17
CA PHE A 10 7.24 -5.41 -0.47
C PHE A 10 6.82 -4.52 0.69
N ARG A 11 6.93 -4.98 1.96
CA ARG A 11 6.60 -4.16 3.13
C ARG A 11 7.52 -2.95 3.26
N SER A 12 8.83 -3.14 3.16
CA SER A 12 9.79 -2.03 3.26
C SER A 12 9.59 -1.04 2.12
N HIS A 13 9.44 -1.55 0.90
CA HIS A 13 9.14 -0.73 -0.27
C HIS A 13 7.84 0.08 -0.09
N LEU A 14 6.77 -0.56 0.38
CA LEU A 14 5.50 0.09 0.70
C LEU A 14 5.61 1.17 1.77
N GLN A 15 6.41 0.93 2.82
CA GLN A 15 6.64 1.92 3.87
C GLN A 15 7.43 3.12 3.35
N GLU A 16 8.44 2.92 2.50
CA GLU A 16 9.18 4.01 1.85
C GLU A 16 8.27 4.81 0.93
N VAL A 17 7.47 4.13 0.10
CA VAL A 17 6.48 4.76 -0.78
C VAL A 17 5.47 5.56 0.05
N TRP A 18 4.99 5.01 1.17
CA TRP A 18 4.10 5.72 2.10
C TRP A 18 4.75 6.96 2.72
N ALA A 19 6.01 6.87 3.13
CA ALA A 19 6.77 8.00 3.66
C ALA A 19 6.96 9.10 2.61
N GLN A 20 7.18 8.75 1.35
CA GLN A 20 7.27 9.71 0.24
C GLN A 20 5.93 10.38 -0.05
N LEU A 21 4.83 9.64 -0.02
CA LEU A 21 3.48 10.18 -0.18
C LEU A 21 3.10 11.12 0.97
N ARG A 22 3.47 10.81 2.22
CA ARG A 22 3.21 11.70 3.36
C ARG A 22 3.97 13.03 3.30
N GLN A 23 5.11 13.07 2.62
CA GLN A 23 5.85 14.32 2.38
C GLN A 23 5.16 15.21 1.34
N ASN A 24 4.26 14.66 0.52
CA ASN A 24 3.59 15.38 -0.56
C ASN A 24 2.07 15.16 -0.44
N PRO A 25 1.36 15.99 0.34
CA PRO A 25 -0.07 15.81 0.59
C PRO A 25 -0.91 15.86 -0.69
N GLU A 26 -0.44 16.54 -1.74
CA GLU A 26 -1.05 16.55 -3.07
C GLU A 26 -1.12 15.14 -3.68
N VAL A 27 0.00 14.39 -3.65
CA VAL A 27 0.12 13.08 -4.26
C VAL A 27 -0.69 12.06 -3.45
N LEU A 28 -0.73 12.23 -2.13
CA LEU A 28 -1.54 11.40 -1.24
C LEU A 28 -3.04 11.59 -1.49
N ALA A 29 -3.50 12.82 -1.73
CA ALA A 29 -4.88 13.08 -2.12
C ALA A 29 -5.22 12.50 -3.49
N ALA A 30 -4.32 12.63 -4.47
CA ALA A 30 -4.42 12.00 -5.77
C ALA A 30 -4.54 10.46 -5.66
N TRP A 31 -3.66 9.84 -4.88
CA TRP A 31 -3.66 8.39 -4.64
C TRP A 31 -4.96 7.92 -3.98
N ARG A 32 -5.46 8.63 -2.97
CA ARG A 32 -6.75 8.30 -2.35
C ARG A 32 -7.87 8.25 -3.37
N ARG A 33 -7.94 9.22 -4.29
CA ARG A 33 -8.95 9.23 -5.36
C ARG A 33 -8.81 8.01 -6.27
N VAL A 34 -7.59 7.60 -6.60
CA VAL A 34 -7.35 6.38 -7.41
C VAL A 34 -7.73 5.09 -6.68
N VAL A 35 -7.63 5.06 -5.34
CA VAL A 35 -8.09 3.91 -4.56
C VAL A 35 -9.62 3.90 -4.41
N GLU A 36 -10.24 5.07 -4.31
CA GLU A 36 -11.70 5.21 -4.16
C GLU A 36 -12.46 5.15 -5.50
N GLY A 37 -11.78 5.37 -6.62
CA GLY A 37 -12.37 5.44 -7.95
C GLY A 37 -11.67 4.53 -8.95
N GLU A 38 -12.40 4.10 -9.97
CA GLU A 38 -11.83 3.32 -11.07
C GLU A 38 -11.42 4.29 -12.20
N GLY A 39 -10.11 4.55 -12.32
CA GLY A 39 -9.57 5.40 -13.39
C GLY A 39 -9.75 6.89 -13.11
N VAL A 40 -8.84 7.49 -12.33
CA VAL A 40 -8.92 8.92 -12.00
C VAL A 40 -7.95 9.74 -12.86
N PRO A 41 -8.40 10.84 -13.49
CA PRO A 41 -7.50 11.74 -14.20
C PRO A 41 -6.62 12.46 -13.17
N LEU A 42 -5.31 12.20 -13.27
CA LEU A 42 -4.30 12.81 -12.43
C LEU A 42 -3.46 13.81 -13.23
N ASP A 43 -2.98 14.83 -12.51
CA ASP A 43 -2.03 15.79 -13.06
C ASP A 43 -0.71 15.10 -13.42
N ALA A 44 -0.06 15.49 -14.52
CA ALA A 44 1.11 14.78 -15.07
C ALA A 44 2.22 14.54 -14.04
N ILE A 45 2.44 15.49 -13.12
CA ILE A 45 3.40 15.36 -12.02
C ILE A 45 2.99 14.24 -11.05
N ASN A 46 1.71 14.16 -10.69
CA ASN A 46 1.17 13.19 -9.75
C ASN A 46 1.13 11.80 -10.36
N SER A 47 0.71 11.68 -11.62
CA SER A 47 0.67 10.41 -12.35
C SER A 47 2.07 9.84 -12.51
N MET A 48 3.04 10.65 -12.97
CA MET A 48 4.43 10.22 -13.12
C MET A 48 5.05 9.78 -11.79
N ARG A 49 4.78 10.50 -10.69
CA ARG A 49 5.28 10.09 -9.36
C ARG A 49 4.69 8.75 -8.92
N LEU A 50 3.38 8.58 -9.03
CA LEU A 50 2.71 7.35 -8.61
C LEU A 50 3.10 6.15 -9.48
N GLU A 51 3.25 6.37 -10.79
CA GLU A 51 3.74 5.37 -11.73
C GLU A 51 5.20 5.00 -11.44
N SER A 52 6.06 5.99 -11.17
CA SER A 52 7.46 5.75 -10.79
C SER A 52 7.61 5.03 -9.44
N LEU A 53 6.62 5.14 -8.56
CA LEU A 53 6.52 4.39 -7.31
C LEU A 53 5.91 2.99 -7.51
N GLY A 54 5.45 2.65 -8.71
CA GLY A 54 4.82 1.36 -9.03
C GLY A 54 3.47 1.14 -8.34
N LEU A 55 2.75 2.22 -8.04
CA LEU A 55 1.45 2.15 -7.35
C LEU A 55 0.26 2.14 -8.32
N ILE A 56 0.36 2.91 -9.41
CA ILE A 56 -0.66 3.01 -10.46
C ILE A 56 -0.11 2.58 -11.81
N GLU A 57 -1.03 2.19 -12.68
CA GLU A 57 -0.84 2.13 -14.12
C GLU A 57 -1.68 3.23 -14.78
N ILE A 58 -1.10 3.93 -15.74
CA ILE A 58 -1.83 4.97 -16.49
C ILE A 58 -2.33 4.37 -17.80
N HIS A 59 -3.65 4.31 -17.96
CA HIS A 59 -4.31 3.95 -19.22
C HIS A 59 -5.16 5.11 -19.69
N GLU A 60 -4.97 5.56 -20.94
CA GLU A 60 -5.79 6.63 -21.55
C GLU A 60 -5.87 7.91 -20.68
N GLN A 61 -4.75 8.32 -20.07
CA GLN A 61 -4.65 9.44 -19.10
C GLN A 61 -5.39 9.24 -17.77
N LEU A 62 -5.93 8.04 -17.52
CA LEU A 62 -6.57 7.67 -16.28
C LEU A 62 -5.63 6.77 -15.46
N ALA A 63 -5.51 7.09 -14.17
CA ALA A 63 -4.72 6.31 -13.24
C ALA A 63 -5.56 5.18 -12.65
N TYR A 64 -5.08 3.95 -12.80
CA TYR A 64 -5.66 2.74 -12.24
C TYR A 64 -4.71 2.12 -11.22
N PRO A 65 -5.20 1.55 -10.11
CA PRO A 65 -4.34 0.86 -9.16
C PRO A 65 -3.76 -0.42 -9.78
N LEU A 66 -2.44 -0.64 -9.66
CA LEU A 66 -1.75 -1.83 -10.20
C LEU A 66 -2.17 -3.13 -9.51
N CYS A 67 -2.52 -3.06 -8.23
CA CYS A 67 -2.79 -4.25 -7.43
C CYS A 67 -3.72 -3.93 -6.25
N ASP A 68 -4.68 -4.81 -6.00
CA ASP A 68 -5.56 -4.75 -4.83
C ASP A 68 -4.79 -4.82 -3.50
N LEU A 69 -3.60 -5.44 -3.50
CA LEU A 69 -2.73 -5.49 -2.32
C LEU A 69 -2.34 -4.09 -1.84
N TYR A 70 -2.06 -3.17 -2.77
CA TYR A 70 -1.75 -1.79 -2.43
C TYR A 70 -2.98 -1.10 -1.85
N GLN A 71 -4.14 -1.23 -2.50
CA GLN A 71 -5.39 -0.67 -1.98
C GLN A 71 -5.67 -1.14 -0.54
N TYR A 72 -5.52 -2.45 -0.27
CA TYR A 72 -5.74 -3.03 1.05
C TYR A 72 -4.73 -2.54 2.11
N PHE A 73 -3.44 -2.48 1.76
CA PHE A 73 -2.41 -1.99 2.68
C PHE A 73 -2.65 -0.53 3.08
N PHE A 74 -2.94 0.31 2.10
CA PHE A 74 -3.20 1.73 2.32
C PHE A 74 -4.53 1.96 3.04
N ALA A 75 -5.58 1.20 2.75
CA ALA A 75 -6.84 1.21 3.49
C ALA A 75 -6.61 0.93 4.99
N ILE A 76 -5.78 -0.06 5.32
CA ILE A 76 -5.40 -0.35 6.72
C ILE A 76 -4.63 0.82 7.34
N GLN A 77 -3.68 1.44 6.62
CA GLN A 77 -2.91 2.57 7.14
C GLN A 77 -3.76 3.83 7.39
N TRP A 78 -4.74 4.11 6.52
CA TRP A 78 -5.70 5.18 6.75
C TRP A 78 -6.62 4.89 7.94
N ALA A 79 -7.01 3.62 8.14
CA ALA A 79 -7.77 3.20 9.31
C ALA A 79 -6.95 3.35 10.61
N ASP A 80 -5.68 2.94 10.61
CA ASP A 80 -4.78 3.04 11.78
C ASP A 80 -4.53 4.51 12.18
N SER A 81 -4.51 5.42 11.19
CA SER A 81 -4.31 6.86 11.41
C SER A 81 -5.51 7.58 12.06
N THR A 82 -6.69 6.96 12.12
CA THR A 82 -7.92 7.59 12.65
C THR A 82 -8.40 7.00 13.98
N GLY A 83 -7.74 5.96 14.50
CA GLY A 83 -8.12 5.41 15.80
C GLY A 83 -7.18 4.30 16.25
N SER A 84 -6.49 4.58 17.35
CA SER A 84 -5.80 3.61 18.20
C SER A 84 -6.52 2.25 18.27
N LYS A 85 -6.03 1.26 17.52
CA LYS A 85 -5.79 -0.12 18.01
C LYS A 85 -5.13 -0.96 16.92
N ALA A 86 -3.85 -1.24 17.13
CA ALA A 86 -3.09 -2.24 16.40
C ALA A 86 -3.91 -3.55 16.23
N PRO A 87 -3.99 -4.13 15.03
CA PRO A 87 -4.19 -5.55 14.92
C PRO A 87 -2.87 -6.18 15.35
N THR A 88 -2.84 -6.57 16.61
CA THR A 88 -1.87 -7.52 17.15
C THR A 88 -1.65 -8.60 16.09
N ARG A 89 -0.38 -8.76 15.72
CA ARG A 89 0.10 -9.86 14.89
C ARG A 89 -0.07 -11.15 15.69
N ASN A 90 -1.30 -11.64 15.81
CA ASN A 90 -1.59 -12.99 16.27
C ASN A 90 -1.20 -13.94 15.15
N VAL A 91 0.10 -14.22 15.05
CA VAL A 91 0.55 -15.56 14.73
C VAL A 91 0.66 -16.28 16.07
N THR A 92 -0.48 -16.55 16.66
CA THR A 92 -0.63 -17.69 17.57
C THR A 92 -1.44 -18.68 16.77
N SER A 93 -0.74 -19.56 16.04
CA SER A 93 -1.33 -20.84 15.68
C SER A 93 -0.82 -21.84 16.72
N PRO A 94 -1.67 -22.27 17.67
CA PRO A 94 -1.41 -23.38 18.56
C PRO A 94 -1.88 -24.66 17.84
N GLU A 95 -0.94 -25.48 17.39
CA GLU A 95 -1.21 -26.82 16.89
C GLU A 95 0.04 -27.65 17.24
N LYS A 96 0.03 -28.77 17.96
CA LYS A 96 -0.99 -29.59 18.62
C LYS A 96 -0.20 -30.66 19.39
N SER A 97 -0.62 -30.93 20.63
CA SER A 97 -0.54 -32.21 21.35
C SER A 97 0.73 -33.07 21.25
N ARG A 98 1.35 -33.37 22.40
CA ARG A 98 1.19 -34.67 23.09
C ARG A 98 1.98 -34.70 24.41
N PRO A 99 1.33 -34.88 25.57
CA PRO A 99 1.97 -35.48 26.73
C PRO A 99 1.76 -37.00 26.68
N GLU A 100 2.81 -37.76 26.98
CA GLU A 100 2.85 -38.97 27.83
C GLU A 100 4.29 -39.51 27.86
#